data_AF-A0A2G6C7U0-F1
#
_entry.id   AF-A0A2G6C7U0-F1
#
_cell.length_a   1.000
_cell.length_b   1.000
_cell.length_c   1.000
_cell.angle_alpha   90.00
_cell.angle_beta   90.00
_cell.angle_gamma   90.00
#
_symmetry.space_group_name_H-M   'P 1'
#
loop_
_entity.id
_entity.type
_entity.pdbx_description
1 polymer ?
#
loop_
_entity_poly.entity_id
_entity_poly.type
_entity_poly.pdbx_seq_one_letter_code
_entity_poly.pdbx_strand_id
1 'polypeptide(L)'
;MINSIKKLSLSSILLLLVSCTAVLPPMNQQVTQQFKDKPPQIHHWQKANNQTLLILTFSGGGTRAAAFSYGVLKGLRDSRIMRKGEPIPLLSEVDLISSVSGGSFTAAYYGLFGKQIFSDYESRFLKHPIQSELIHRWLSPKSWGKLGSNFFNRSDLAAEYYSQQIFQNKNFSDMREDMPLIIINSTDISAGMPFSFIPSNMNWICSDLGSYP
;
A
#
# COMPACT_ATOMS: atom_id res chain seq x y z
N MET A 1 -60.52 4.48 12.50
CA MET A 1 -59.34 5.37 12.43
C MET A 1 -58.27 5.04 13.48
N ILE A 2 -58.63 4.90 14.77
CA ILE A 2 -57.69 4.65 15.89
C ILE A 2 -56.84 3.36 15.75
N ASN A 3 -57.42 2.26 15.25
CA ASN A 3 -56.68 1.00 15.07
C ASN A 3 -55.63 1.04 13.94
N SER A 4 -55.78 1.94 12.96
CA SER A 4 -54.81 2.08 11.86
C SER A 4 -53.57 2.85 12.31
N ILE A 5 -53.76 3.84 13.20
CA ILE A 5 -52.68 4.66 13.77
C ILE A 5 -51.82 3.81 14.73
N LYS A 6 -52.44 2.92 15.53
CA LYS A 6 -51.71 1.98 16.40
C LYS A 6 -50.88 0.97 15.61
N LYS A 7 -51.38 0.47 14.47
CA LYS A 7 -50.63 -0.45 13.60
C LYS A 7 -49.45 0.24 12.90
N LEU A 8 -49.62 1.49 12.45
CA LEU A 8 -48.51 2.28 11.88
C LEU A 8 -47.42 2.57 12.92
N SER A 9 -47.81 2.96 14.13
CA SER A 9 -46.88 3.23 15.24
C SER A 9 -46.09 1.97 15.64
N LEU A 10 -46.77 0.82 15.73
CA LEU A 10 -46.10 -0.44 16.07
C LEU A 10 -45.15 -0.91 14.96
N SER A 11 -45.49 -0.66 13.69
CA SER A 11 -44.64 -1.00 12.54
C SER A 11 -43.40 -0.09 12.46
N SER A 12 -43.53 1.21 12.75
CA SER A 12 -42.37 2.12 12.84
C SER A 12 -41.44 1.81 14.01
N ILE A 13 -41.97 1.38 15.15
CA ILE A 13 -41.17 0.94 16.31
C ILE A 13 -40.42 -0.36 15.96
N LEU A 14 -41.05 -1.28 15.24
CA LEU A 14 -40.39 -2.52 14.80
C LEU A 14 -39.26 -2.24 13.79
N LEU A 15 -39.43 -1.27 12.88
CA LEU A 15 -38.37 -0.84 11.95
C LEU A 15 -37.17 -0.17 12.66
N LEU A 16 -37.41 0.56 13.75
CA LEU A 16 -36.35 1.18 14.57
C LEU A 16 -35.59 0.17 15.46
N LEU A 17 -36.14 -1.03 15.67
CA LEU A 17 -35.50 -2.07 16.48
C LEU A 17 -34.60 -3.02 15.66
N VAL A 18 -34.68 -3.01 14.32
CA VAL A 18 -33.80 -3.82 13.45
C VAL A 18 -32.50 -3.09 13.07
N SER A 19 -32.36 -1.80 13.40
CA SER A 19 -31.19 -0.98 13.05
C SER A 19 -29.93 -1.20 13.90
N CYS A 20 -29.91 -2.20 14.79
CA CYS A 20 -28.78 -2.45 15.70
C CYS A 20 -27.89 -3.65 15.32
N THR A 21 -27.92 -4.12 14.06
CA THR A 21 -26.85 -4.98 13.55
C THR A 21 -25.78 -4.10 12.92
N ALA A 22 -24.91 -3.53 13.76
CA ALA A 22 -23.66 -2.96 13.27
C ALA A 22 -22.81 -4.11 12.71
N VAL A 23 -22.94 -4.36 11.40
CA VAL A 23 -22.03 -5.25 10.68
C VAL A 23 -20.67 -4.57 10.71
N LEU A 24 -19.80 -5.04 11.60
CA LEU A 24 -18.41 -4.62 11.63
C LEU A 24 -17.80 -4.93 10.27
N PRO A 25 -17.26 -3.95 9.52
CA PRO A 25 -16.49 -4.29 8.35
C PRO A 25 -15.30 -5.17 8.79
N PRO A 26 -14.97 -6.23 8.03
CA PRO A 26 -13.82 -7.05 8.36
C PRO A 26 -12.57 -6.18 8.38
N MET A 27 -11.93 -6.05 9.54
CA MET A 27 -10.71 -5.23 9.69
C MET A 27 -9.53 -5.82 8.90
N ASN A 28 -9.48 -7.15 8.81
CA ASN A 28 -8.52 -7.90 7.99
C ASN A 28 -9.28 -8.98 7.19
N GLN A 29 -8.85 -9.22 5.95
CA GLN A 29 -9.29 -10.40 5.22
C GLN A 29 -8.60 -11.64 5.81
N GLN A 30 -9.41 -12.59 6.28
CA GLN A 30 -8.91 -13.84 6.82
C GLN A 30 -8.18 -14.62 5.74
N VAL A 31 -7.06 -15.23 6.11
CA VAL A 31 -6.34 -16.16 5.24
C VAL A 31 -7.19 -17.41 5.00
N THR A 32 -7.77 -17.54 3.80
CA THR A 32 -8.67 -18.66 3.43
C THR A 32 -7.95 -19.94 3.00
N GLN A 33 -6.65 -19.90 2.72
CA GLN A 33 -5.87 -21.07 2.29
C GLN A 33 -4.61 -21.24 3.12
N GLN A 34 -4.35 -22.48 3.53
CA GLN A 34 -3.16 -22.89 4.25
C GLN A 34 -1.89 -22.49 3.48
N PHE A 35 -1.19 -21.47 3.99
CA PHE A 35 0.21 -21.10 3.81
C PHE A 35 0.95 -21.78 2.65
N LYS A 36 0.80 -21.23 1.45
CA LYS A 36 1.75 -21.40 0.34
C LYS A 36 2.61 -20.15 0.17
N ASP A 37 3.03 -19.54 1.27
CA ASP A 37 3.95 -18.41 1.17
C ASP A 37 5.30 -18.94 0.70
N LYS A 38 5.56 -18.76 -0.60
CA LYS A 38 6.94 -18.68 -1.04
C LYS A 38 7.54 -17.53 -0.22
N PRO A 39 8.62 -17.76 0.55
CA PRO A 39 9.28 -16.66 1.26
C PRO A 39 9.56 -15.56 0.23
N PRO A 40 9.45 -14.27 0.60
CA PRO A 40 9.70 -13.18 -0.33
C PRO A 40 11.07 -13.40 -0.97
N GLN A 41 11.05 -13.75 -2.25
CA GLN A 41 12.24 -14.30 -2.87
C GLN A 41 13.13 -13.17 -3.33
N ILE A 42 14.34 -13.12 -2.80
CA ILE A 42 15.42 -12.31 -3.37
C ILE A 42 15.91 -13.05 -4.61
N HIS A 43 15.10 -13.00 -5.67
CA HIS A 43 15.32 -13.76 -6.89
C HIS A 43 16.66 -13.40 -7.56
N HIS A 44 17.11 -12.15 -7.41
CA HIS A 44 18.38 -11.68 -7.94
C HIS A 44 19.59 -12.31 -7.24
N TRP A 45 19.71 -12.21 -5.91
CA TRP A 45 20.82 -12.81 -5.16
C TRP A 45 21.00 -14.32 -5.43
N GLN A 46 19.90 -15.09 -5.47
CA GLN A 46 19.95 -16.54 -5.68
C GLN A 46 20.24 -16.94 -7.14
N LYS A 47 19.65 -16.28 -8.15
CA LYS A 47 19.93 -16.62 -9.58
C LYS A 47 21.30 -16.16 -10.05
N ALA A 48 21.84 -15.12 -9.43
CA ALA A 48 23.05 -14.45 -9.86
C ALA A 48 24.37 -15.18 -9.53
N ASN A 49 24.36 -16.04 -8.51
CA ASN A 49 25.57 -16.40 -7.75
C ASN A 49 26.34 -15.12 -7.33
N ASN A 50 25.60 -14.07 -6.93
CA ASN A 50 26.17 -12.78 -6.57
C ASN A 50 26.83 -12.87 -5.19
N GLN A 51 28.08 -12.40 -5.09
CA GLN A 51 28.78 -12.26 -3.82
C GLN A 51 28.36 -11.01 -3.04
N THR A 52 27.52 -10.16 -3.62
CA THR A 52 27.11 -8.87 -3.06
C THR A 52 25.59 -8.79 -3.01
N LEU A 53 25.08 -8.40 -1.84
CA LEU A 53 23.68 -8.07 -1.60
C LEU A 53 23.55 -6.55 -1.55
N LEU A 54 22.78 -5.95 -2.47
CA LEU A 54 22.58 -4.50 -2.49
C LEU A 54 21.19 -4.13 -1.99
N ILE A 55 21.14 -3.42 -0.87
CA ILE A 55 19.91 -2.99 -0.21
C ILE A 55 19.79 -1.46 -0.26
N LEU A 56 18.62 -0.96 -0.64
CA LEU A 56 18.26 0.44 -0.50
C LEU A 56 17.34 0.63 0.71
N THR A 57 17.55 1.71 1.46
CA THR A 57 16.69 2.10 2.58
C THR A 57 16.13 3.51 2.33
N PHE A 58 14.84 3.60 2.08
CA PHE A 58 14.14 4.86 1.78
C PHE A 58 13.43 5.39 3.02
N SER A 59 13.81 6.59 3.44
CA SER A 59 13.27 7.24 4.62
C SER A 59 11.88 7.86 4.38
N GLY A 60 11.28 8.33 5.47
CA GLY A 60 10.02 9.07 5.46
C GLY A 60 10.25 10.56 5.25
N GLY A 61 9.16 11.29 5.01
CA GLY A 61 9.22 12.74 4.77
C GLY A 61 8.33 13.24 3.63
N GLY A 62 7.21 12.57 3.39
CA GLY A 62 6.23 12.93 2.37
C GLY A 62 6.82 12.98 0.95
N THR A 63 6.29 13.88 0.12
CA THR A 63 6.69 14.01 -1.29
C THR A 63 8.17 14.34 -1.47
N ARG A 64 8.81 15.01 -0.49
CA ARG A 64 10.25 15.30 -0.52
C ARG A 64 11.09 14.01 -0.45
N ALA A 65 10.75 13.11 0.47
CA ALA A 65 11.43 11.83 0.58
C ALA A 65 11.21 10.98 -0.68
N ALA A 66 9.97 10.96 -1.22
CA ALA A 66 9.67 10.28 -2.47
C ALA A 66 10.47 10.83 -3.66
N ALA A 67 10.57 12.15 -3.79
CA ALA A 67 11.35 12.79 -4.85
C ALA A 67 12.84 12.43 -4.75
N PHE A 68 13.39 12.41 -3.53
CA PHE A 68 14.78 12.03 -3.29
C PHE A 68 15.02 10.55 -3.63
N SER A 69 14.19 9.64 -3.11
CA SER A 69 14.24 8.21 -3.43
C SER A 69 14.15 7.96 -4.95
N TYR A 70 13.28 8.70 -5.64
CA TYR A 70 13.18 8.60 -7.09
C TYR A 70 14.44 9.12 -7.80
N GLY A 71 15.03 10.20 -7.32
CA GLY A 71 16.34 10.69 -7.78
C GLY A 71 17.44 9.64 -7.61
N VAL A 72 17.48 8.92 -6.48
CA VAL A 72 18.40 7.81 -6.25
C VAL A 72 18.21 6.71 -7.29
N LEU A 73 16.96 6.29 -7.57
CA LEU A 73 16.69 5.30 -8.61
C LEU A 73 17.18 5.76 -9.99
N LYS A 74 17.00 7.04 -10.35
CA LYS A 74 17.54 7.61 -11.60
C LYS A 74 19.08 7.55 -11.63
N GLY A 75 19.73 7.99 -10.55
CA GLY A 75 21.19 7.94 -10.44
C GLY A 75 21.75 6.52 -10.57
N LEU A 76 21.13 5.54 -9.93
CA LEU A 76 21.53 4.13 -10.03
C LEU A 76 21.27 3.52 -11.41
N ARG A 77 20.21 3.96 -12.10
CA ARG A 77 19.91 3.54 -13.48
C ARG A 77 20.96 4.05 -14.45
N ASP A 78 21.38 5.30 -14.26
CA ASP A 78 22.30 5.99 -15.17
C ASP A 78 23.77 5.60 -14.89
N SER A 79 24.06 5.15 -13.66
CA SER A 79 25.35 4.58 -13.29
C SER A 79 25.51 3.16 -13.83
N ARG A 80 26.59 2.89 -14.56
CA ARG A 80 26.90 1.57 -15.12
C ARG A 80 28.03 0.88 -14.36
N ILE A 81 27.91 -0.43 -14.19
CA ILE A 81 28.97 -1.29 -13.64
C ILE A 81 29.24 -2.45 -14.61
N MET A 82 30.42 -3.06 -14.49
CA MET A 82 30.77 -4.25 -15.27
C MET A 82 30.38 -5.50 -14.48
N ARG A 83 29.53 -6.34 -15.07
CA ARG A 83 29.14 -7.64 -14.50
C ARG A 83 29.37 -8.72 -15.54
N LYS A 84 30.23 -9.70 -15.23
CA LYS A 84 30.64 -10.77 -16.15
C LYS A 84 31.10 -10.25 -17.53
N GLY A 85 31.71 -9.06 -17.56
CA GLY A 85 32.19 -8.43 -18.80
C GLY A 85 31.14 -7.58 -19.54
N GLU A 86 29.90 -7.47 -19.06
CA GLU A 86 28.86 -6.65 -19.68
C GLU A 86 28.54 -5.39 -18.84
N PRO A 87 28.37 -4.21 -19.48
CA PRO A 87 27.98 -2.99 -18.80
C PRO A 87 26.47 -2.97 -18.50
N ILE A 88 26.12 -3.11 -17.22
CA ILE A 88 24.72 -3.10 -16.75
C ILE A 88 24.45 -1.88 -15.86
N PRO A 89 23.19 -1.41 -15.74
CA PRO A 89 22.81 -0.42 -14.74
C PRO A 89 23.09 -0.93 -13.33
N LEU A 90 23.67 -0.11 -12.45
CA LEU A 90 23.82 -0.48 -11.03
C LEU A 90 22.47 -0.77 -10.38
N LEU A 91 21.41 -0.10 -10.84
CA LEU A 91 20.04 -0.33 -10.39
C LEU A 91 19.57 -1.79 -10.54
N SER A 92 20.07 -2.55 -11.53
CA SER A 92 19.69 -3.97 -11.68
C SER A 92 20.33 -4.91 -10.66
N GLU A 93 21.30 -4.42 -9.89
CA GLU A 93 21.87 -5.18 -8.77
C GLU A 93 21.09 -4.97 -7.46
N VAL A 94 20.14 -4.04 -7.40
CA VAL A 94 19.35 -3.83 -6.19
C VAL A 94 18.49 -5.07 -5.94
N ASP A 95 18.69 -5.69 -4.78
CA ASP A 95 18.03 -6.91 -4.36
C ASP A 95 16.79 -6.63 -3.50
N LEU A 96 16.85 -5.55 -2.70
CA LEU A 96 15.83 -5.21 -1.71
C LEU A 96 15.72 -3.70 -1.54
N ILE A 97 14.49 -3.21 -1.39
CA ILE A 97 14.19 -1.84 -0.97
C ILE A 97 13.34 -1.88 0.29
N SER A 98 13.91 -1.45 1.41
CA SER A 98 13.18 -1.21 2.66
C SER A 98 12.78 0.25 2.73
N SER A 99 11.54 0.53 3.11
CA SER A 99 10.99 1.89 3.02
C SER A 99 10.02 2.24 4.14
N VAL A 100 9.82 3.54 4.38
CA VAL A 100 8.76 4.07 5.25
C VAL A 100 8.11 5.32 4.64
N SER A 101 6.82 5.51 4.91
CA SER A 101 6.08 6.75 4.59
C SER A 101 6.28 7.22 3.14
N GLY A 102 6.74 8.45 2.91
CA GLY A 102 6.97 9.03 1.58
C GLY A 102 7.85 8.16 0.66
N GLY A 103 8.93 7.57 1.20
CA GLY A 103 9.81 6.68 0.44
C GLY A 103 9.11 5.39 -0.03
N SER A 104 8.09 4.93 0.69
CA SER A 104 7.31 3.74 0.32
C SER A 104 6.50 3.95 -0.94
N PHE A 105 6.07 5.17 -1.26
CA PHE A 105 5.40 5.44 -2.54
C PHE A 105 6.33 5.15 -3.72
N THR A 106 7.60 5.57 -3.62
CA THR A 106 8.57 5.32 -4.68
C THR A 106 8.95 3.84 -4.75
N ALA A 107 9.18 3.20 -3.60
CA ALA A 107 9.53 1.78 -3.53
C ALA A 107 8.40 0.89 -4.11
N ALA A 108 7.16 1.09 -3.67
CA ALA A 108 6.01 0.34 -4.14
C ALA A 108 5.75 0.58 -5.64
N TYR A 109 5.82 1.83 -6.10
CA TYR A 109 5.64 2.13 -7.53
C TYR A 109 6.72 1.46 -8.38
N TYR A 110 7.97 1.42 -7.90
CA TYR A 110 9.05 0.72 -8.59
C TYR A 110 8.82 -0.79 -8.62
N GLY A 111 8.42 -1.41 -7.50
CA GLY A 111 8.10 -2.85 -7.43
C GLY A 111 6.94 -3.27 -8.33
N LEU A 112 5.89 -2.44 -8.41
CA LEU A 112 4.69 -2.72 -9.20
C LEU A 112 4.88 -2.45 -10.71
N PHE A 113 5.53 -1.34 -11.06
CA PHE A 113 5.57 -0.85 -12.44
C PHE A 113 6.95 -0.95 -13.10
N GLY A 114 7.99 -1.26 -12.33
CA GLY A 114 9.36 -1.40 -12.83
C GLY A 114 9.86 -0.15 -13.53
N LYS A 115 10.38 -0.31 -14.75
CA LYS A 115 10.94 0.80 -15.55
C LYS A 115 9.93 1.89 -15.90
N GLN A 116 8.62 1.62 -15.84
CA GLN A 116 7.60 2.63 -16.09
C GLN A 116 7.69 3.80 -15.10
N ILE A 117 8.23 3.59 -13.89
CA ILE A 117 8.49 4.67 -12.93
C ILE A 117 9.26 5.85 -13.55
N PHE A 118 10.13 5.59 -14.53
CA PHE A 118 10.94 6.62 -15.17
C PHE A 118 10.20 7.43 -16.22
N SER A 119 8.95 7.07 -16.53
CA SER A 119 8.13 7.73 -17.55
C SER A 119 7.00 8.55 -16.94
N ASP A 120 6.29 8.03 -15.94
CA ASP A 120 5.03 8.63 -15.50
C ASP A 120 4.95 8.96 -13.99
N TYR A 121 5.83 8.41 -13.15
CA TYR A 121 5.79 8.60 -11.70
C TYR A 121 5.89 10.07 -11.29
N GLU A 122 6.75 10.86 -11.95
CA GLU A 122 6.85 12.30 -11.67
C GLU A 122 5.50 12.99 -11.88
N SER A 123 4.80 12.70 -12.98
CA SER A 123 3.53 13.33 -13.33
C SER A 123 2.36 12.83 -12.48
N ARG A 124 2.34 11.52 -12.16
CA ARG A 124 1.25 10.89 -11.41
C ARG A 124 1.33 11.14 -9.91
N PHE A 125 2.54 11.29 -9.36
CA PHE A 125 2.74 11.40 -7.93
C PHE A 125 3.48 12.67 -7.52
N LEU A 126 4.72 12.89 -8.01
CA LEU A 126 5.58 13.94 -7.46
C LEU A 126 5.13 15.37 -7.79
N LYS A 127 4.56 15.58 -8.98
CA LYS A 127 4.06 16.87 -9.46
C LYS A 127 2.54 16.99 -9.35
N HIS A 128 1.87 15.98 -8.82
CA HIS A 128 0.43 15.97 -8.66
C HIS A 128 0.04 16.56 -7.29
N PRO A 129 -0.97 17.45 -7.20
CA PRO A 129 -1.34 18.12 -5.96
C PRO A 129 -2.19 17.21 -5.04
N ILE A 130 -1.63 16.08 -4.64
CA ILE A 130 -2.32 15.01 -3.89
C ILE A 130 -2.92 15.54 -2.59
N GLN A 131 -2.22 16.41 -1.86
CA GLN A 131 -2.72 16.97 -0.61
C GLN A 131 -4.01 17.78 -0.83
N SER A 132 -4.05 18.61 -1.88
CA SER A 132 -5.24 19.40 -2.21
C SER A 132 -6.40 18.52 -2.65
N GLU A 133 -6.14 17.48 -3.44
CA GLU A 133 -7.15 16.48 -3.85
C GLU A 133 -7.74 15.73 -2.65
N LEU A 134 -6.90 15.32 -1.70
CA LEU A 134 -7.36 14.66 -0.48
C LEU A 134 -8.22 15.59 0.38
N ILE A 135 -7.82 16.86 0.54
CA ILE A 135 -8.62 17.86 1.24
C ILE A 135 -9.97 18.07 0.54
N HIS A 136 -9.97 18.17 -0.79
CA HIS A 136 -11.19 18.34 -1.56
C HIS A 136 -12.12 17.13 -1.44
N ARG A 137 -11.58 15.90 -1.49
CA ARG A 137 -12.34 14.67 -1.25
C ARG A 137 -12.89 14.60 0.17
N TRP A 138 -12.14 15.06 1.17
CA TRP A 138 -12.61 15.10 2.55
C TRP A 138 -13.76 16.08 2.76
N LEU A 139 -13.69 17.26 2.14
CA LEU A 139 -14.74 18.29 2.21
C LEU A 139 -15.95 18.01 1.30
N SER A 140 -15.84 17.05 0.37
CA SER A 140 -16.90 16.70 -0.57
C SER A 140 -18.11 16.05 0.13
N PRO A 141 -19.35 16.52 -0.13
CA PRO A 141 -20.56 15.93 0.43
C PRO A 141 -20.73 14.44 0.13
N LYS A 142 -20.17 13.97 -0.99
CA LYS A 142 -20.19 12.55 -1.38
C LYS A 142 -19.43 11.65 -0.41
N SER A 143 -18.41 12.19 0.26
CA SER A 143 -17.60 11.45 1.23
C SER A 143 -18.21 11.44 2.63
N TRP A 144 -19.15 12.34 2.94
CA TRP A 144 -19.70 12.51 4.29
C TRP A 144 -20.46 11.28 4.79
N GLY A 145 -21.14 10.55 3.89
CA GLY A 145 -21.80 9.28 4.26
C GLY A 145 -20.80 8.22 4.73
N LYS A 146 -19.64 8.13 4.08
CA LYS A 146 -18.54 7.24 4.50
C LYS A 146 -17.88 7.76 5.78
N LEU A 147 -17.50 9.04 5.81
CA LEU A 147 -16.79 9.68 6.93
C LEU A 147 -17.63 9.82 8.21
N GLY A 148 -18.96 9.79 8.09
CA GLY A 148 -19.87 9.75 9.23
C GLY A 148 -19.98 8.36 9.89
N SER A 149 -19.36 7.33 9.31
CA SER A 149 -19.25 6.00 9.90
C SER A 149 -18.14 5.94 10.93
N ASN A 150 -18.36 5.22 12.03
CA ASN A 150 -17.31 4.93 13.03
C ASN A 150 -16.18 4.03 12.49
N PHE A 151 -16.35 3.45 11.29
CA PHE A 151 -15.43 2.47 10.72
C PHE A 151 -14.66 2.98 9.49
N PHE A 152 -14.85 4.24 9.10
CA PHE A 152 -14.16 4.83 7.96
C PHE A 152 -13.66 6.22 8.33
N ASN A 153 -12.35 6.40 8.26
CA ASN A 153 -11.67 7.62 8.67
C ASN A 153 -10.89 8.25 7.50
N ARG A 154 -10.21 9.36 7.79
CA ARG A 154 -9.41 10.10 6.79
C ARG A 154 -8.29 9.27 6.15
N SER A 155 -7.74 8.31 6.88
CA SER A 155 -6.70 7.41 6.39
C SER A 155 -7.26 6.40 5.40
N ASP A 156 -8.48 5.90 5.63
CA ASP A 156 -9.18 5.02 4.67
C ASP A 156 -9.49 5.77 3.38
N LEU A 157 -9.93 7.03 3.47
CA LEU A 157 -10.14 7.89 2.31
C LEU A 157 -8.83 8.11 1.51
N ALA A 158 -7.72 8.33 2.22
CA ALA A 158 -6.43 8.49 1.60
C ALA A 158 -5.95 7.18 0.95
N ALA A 159 -6.13 6.04 1.61
CA ALA A 159 -5.81 4.72 1.07
C ALA A 159 -6.61 4.44 -0.22
N GLU A 160 -7.91 4.70 -0.24
CA GLU A 160 -8.77 4.57 -1.43
C GLU A 160 -8.27 5.47 -2.57
N TYR A 161 -7.90 6.72 -2.26
CA TYR A 161 -7.31 7.63 -3.25
C TYR A 161 -5.99 7.09 -3.81
N TYR A 162 -5.04 6.69 -2.95
CA TYR A 162 -3.73 6.21 -3.39
C TYR A 162 -3.85 4.95 -4.23
N SER A 163 -4.66 3.99 -3.78
CA SER A 163 -4.92 2.75 -4.51
C SER A 163 -5.44 3.05 -5.91
N GLN A 164 -6.48 3.89 -6.03
CA GLN A 164 -7.10 4.19 -7.32
C GLN A 164 -6.22 5.06 -8.24
N GLN A 165 -5.68 6.17 -7.72
CA GLN A 165 -5.05 7.20 -8.53
C GLN A 165 -3.57 6.97 -8.78
N ILE A 166 -2.87 6.33 -7.83
CA ILE A 166 -1.43 6.12 -7.90
C ILE A 166 -1.10 4.69 -8.30
N PHE A 167 -1.71 3.70 -7.62
CA PHE A 167 -1.34 2.29 -7.77
C PHE A 167 -2.26 1.48 -8.69
N GLN A 168 -3.27 2.09 -9.31
CA GLN A 168 -4.18 1.44 -10.26
C GLN A 168 -4.92 0.22 -9.66
N ASN A 169 -5.30 0.31 -8.39
CA ASN A 169 -5.92 -0.77 -7.60
C ASN A 169 -5.08 -2.05 -7.51
N LYS A 170 -3.76 -1.95 -7.72
CA LYS A 170 -2.83 -3.05 -7.49
C LYS A 170 -2.57 -3.24 -5.99
N ASN A 171 -2.18 -4.45 -5.63
CA ASN A 171 -1.86 -4.87 -4.27
C ASN A 171 -0.49 -5.55 -4.20
N PHE A 172 -0.09 -6.04 -3.03
CA PHE A 172 1.20 -6.73 -2.85
C PHE A 172 1.33 -8.00 -3.72
N SER A 173 0.23 -8.67 -4.09
CA SER A 173 0.29 -9.84 -4.99
C SER A 173 0.60 -9.47 -6.45
N ASP A 174 0.42 -8.20 -6.82
CA ASP A 174 0.77 -7.67 -8.15
C ASP A 174 2.24 -7.25 -8.27
N MET A 175 3.04 -7.39 -7.21
CA MET A 175 4.47 -7.09 -7.24
C MET A 175 5.17 -7.98 -8.27
N ARG A 176 6.02 -7.36 -9.09
CA ARG A 176 6.69 -8.06 -10.19
C ARG A 176 7.82 -8.94 -9.66
N GLU A 177 7.91 -10.16 -10.18
CA GLU A 177 8.99 -11.11 -9.84
C GLU A 177 10.38 -10.66 -10.34
N ASP A 178 10.46 -9.81 -11.36
CA ASP A 178 11.72 -9.30 -11.93
C ASP A 178 12.24 -8.02 -11.25
N MET A 179 11.63 -7.63 -10.12
CA MET A 179 11.94 -6.41 -9.36
C MET A 179 12.55 -6.75 -7.99
N PRO A 180 13.27 -5.80 -7.34
CA PRO A 180 13.76 -6.02 -5.98
C PRO A 180 12.60 -6.27 -5.02
N LEU A 181 12.89 -7.01 -3.96
CA LEU A 181 11.93 -7.20 -2.87
C LEU A 181 11.61 -5.86 -2.23
N ILE A 182 10.32 -5.49 -2.21
CA ILE A 182 9.84 -4.28 -1.55
C ILE A 182 9.37 -4.61 -0.14
N ILE A 183 9.96 -3.96 0.86
CA ILE A 183 9.51 -4.00 2.24
C ILE A 183 9.01 -2.61 2.63
N ILE A 184 7.72 -2.53 2.96
CA ILE A 184 7.10 -1.34 3.52
C ILE A 184 7.06 -1.53 5.04
N ASN A 185 7.51 -0.53 5.79
CA ASN A 185 7.51 -0.56 7.24
C ASN A 185 6.55 0.49 7.81
N SER A 186 6.02 0.15 8.98
CA SER A 186 5.12 0.96 9.79
C SER A 186 5.44 0.76 11.27
N THR A 187 4.59 1.27 12.15
CA THR A 187 4.72 1.14 13.60
C THR A 187 3.44 0.57 14.17
N ASP A 188 3.54 -0.52 14.94
CA ASP A 188 2.46 -0.96 15.82
C ASP A 188 2.41 -0.01 17.02
N ILE A 189 1.36 0.80 17.09
CA ILE A 189 1.16 1.79 18.16
C ILE A 189 0.87 1.10 19.50
N SER A 190 0.29 -0.11 19.48
CA SER A 190 -0.05 -0.84 20.71
C SER A 190 1.20 -1.33 21.44
N ALA A 191 2.19 -1.80 20.66
CA ALA A 191 3.45 -2.33 21.19
C ALA A 191 4.61 -1.31 21.15
N GLY A 192 4.47 -0.21 20.40
CA GLY A 192 5.56 0.73 20.14
C GLY A 192 6.69 0.13 19.29
N MET A 193 6.41 -0.94 18.54
CA MET A 193 7.40 -1.73 17.81
C MET A 193 7.28 -1.51 16.30
N PRO A 194 8.37 -1.69 15.52
CA PRO A 194 8.30 -1.71 14.07
C PRO A 194 7.41 -2.84 13.55
N PHE A 195 6.58 -2.55 12.55
CA PHE A 195 5.78 -3.55 11.84
C PHE A 195 6.09 -3.49 10.35
N SER A 196 6.73 -4.52 9.82
CA SER A 196 7.01 -4.67 8.39
C SER A 196 5.91 -5.45 7.70
N PHE A 197 5.45 -4.99 6.54
CA PHE A 197 4.52 -5.70 5.67
C PHE A 197 5.27 -6.81 4.91
N ILE A 198 5.41 -7.94 5.59
CA ILE A 198 6.04 -9.17 5.08
C ILE A 198 5.14 -10.37 5.43
N PRO A 199 5.20 -11.48 4.67
CA PRO A 199 4.31 -12.62 4.90
C PRO A 199 4.33 -13.11 6.35
N SER A 200 5.52 -13.24 6.94
CA SER A 200 5.64 -13.67 8.34
C SER A 200 4.83 -12.80 9.30
N ASN A 201 4.92 -11.47 9.23
CA ASN A 201 4.21 -10.60 10.16
C ASN A 201 2.69 -10.59 9.91
N MET A 202 2.27 -10.55 8.65
CA MET A 202 0.85 -10.55 8.28
C MET A 202 0.15 -11.85 8.69
N ASN A 203 0.87 -12.96 8.59
CA ASN A 203 0.38 -14.26 9.03
C ASN A 203 0.14 -14.36 10.54
N TRP A 204 0.96 -13.69 11.36
CA TRP A 204 0.77 -13.68 12.81
C TRP A 204 -0.51 -12.98 13.23
N ILE A 205 -1.03 -12.07 12.39
CA ILE A 205 -2.31 -11.39 12.60
C ILE A 205 -3.44 -11.97 11.73
N CYS A 206 -3.25 -13.17 11.18
CA CYS A 206 -4.20 -13.88 10.32
C CYS A 206 -4.68 -13.04 9.11
N SER A 207 -3.81 -12.19 8.58
CA SER A 207 -4.10 -11.33 7.43
C SER A 207 -3.32 -11.79 6.21
N ASP A 208 -3.99 -11.80 5.06
CA ASP A 208 -3.32 -12.03 3.78
C ASP A 208 -2.54 -10.78 3.36
N LEU A 209 -1.23 -10.92 3.10
CA LEU A 209 -0.43 -9.81 2.57
C LEU A 209 -0.84 -9.49 1.13
N GLY A 210 -1.15 -10.50 0.32
CA GLY A 210 -1.41 -10.35 -1.11
C GLY A 210 -2.63 -9.49 -1.41
N SER A 211 -3.66 -9.54 -0.56
CA SER A 211 -4.85 -8.69 -0.65
C SER A 211 -4.64 -7.23 -0.22
N TYR A 212 -3.51 -6.91 0.42
CA TYR A 212 -3.26 -5.57 0.95
C TYR A 212 -2.86 -4.60 -0.19
N PRO A 213 -3.48 -3.41 -0.28
CA PRO A 213 -3.20 -2.43 -1.34
C PRO A 213 -1.82 -1.75 -1.22
#